data_AF-M9RKN1-F1
#
_entry.id   AF-M9RKN1-F1
#
_cell.length_a   1.000
_cell.length_b   1.000
_cell.length_c   1.000
_cell.angle_alpha   90.00
_cell.angle_beta   90.00
_cell.angle_gamma   90.00
#
_symmetry.space_group_name_H-M   'P 1'
#
loop_
_entity.id
_entity.type
_entity.pdbx_description
1 polymer ?
#
loop_
_entity_poly.entity_id
_entity_poly.type
_entity_poly.pdbx_seq_one_letter_code
_entity_poly.pdbx_strand_id
1 'polypeptide(L)'
;MIRFLLALLLATPLAAQEYVVTDGPLTDGEFYSLVSCAALPGQGCNEPIIRWDPPVITVTFAPIPQNYPVDLAMEMTRALDTTITQINAAAPGLSLRRVSNSQPAHILLYLQAIRAGDAIRGTGYPEMDGIPIGAAQIQVFWDGDQSLTDAAIVFAADIPIDQAGPIMLEELTQAMGLMTDIRNSYYETRSVFSEDSNTVTKLGVQDRAALRFHYPAR
;
A
#
# COMPACT_ATOMS: atom_id res chain seq x y z
N MET A 1 -0.30 -15.61 58.12
CA MET A 1 0.63 -15.47 56.98
C MET A 1 -0.17 -15.64 55.70
N ILE A 2 -0.54 -14.55 55.01
CA ILE A 2 -1.28 -14.61 53.75
C ILE A 2 -0.34 -14.12 52.65
N ARG A 3 0.03 -15.03 51.75
CA ARG A 3 0.83 -14.74 50.54
C ARG A 3 -0.11 -14.17 49.48
N PHE A 4 0.09 -12.91 49.11
CA PHE A 4 -0.46 -12.36 47.87
C PHE A 4 0.41 -12.83 46.69
N LEU A 5 -0.19 -13.60 45.77
CA LEU A 5 0.38 -13.85 44.44
C LEU A 5 -0.03 -12.68 43.54
N LEU A 6 0.96 -11.90 43.12
CA LEU A 6 0.78 -10.86 42.11
C LEU A 6 0.90 -11.52 40.73
N ALA A 7 -0.20 -11.62 39.99
CA ALA A 7 -0.18 -12.05 38.59
C ALA A 7 0.25 -10.86 37.72
N LEU A 8 1.46 -10.90 37.17
CA LEU A 8 1.89 -10.00 36.11
C LEU A 8 1.19 -10.43 34.80
N LEU A 9 0.20 -9.64 34.37
CA LEU A 9 -0.30 -9.67 33.00
C LEU A 9 0.75 -8.99 32.11
N LEU A 10 1.56 -9.79 31.43
CA LEU A 10 2.40 -9.32 30.34
C LEU A 10 1.47 -8.97 29.16
N ALA A 11 1.19 -7.69 28.98
CA ALA A 11 0.60 -7.20 27.74
C ALA A 11 1.66 -7.35 26.64
N THR A 12 1.55 -8.39 25.82
CA THR A 12 2.28 -8.45 24.56
C THR A 12 1.67 -7.40 23.64
N PRO A 13 2.46 -6.47 23.08
CA PRO A 13 1.94 -5.61 22.02
C PRO A 13 1.47 -6.53 20.88
N LEU A 14 0.18 -6.46 20.54
CA LEU A 14 -0.25 -6.95 19.23
C LEU A 14 0.47 -6.05 18.23
N ALA A 15 1.44 -6.60 17.50
CA ALA A 15 1.75 -6.03 16.20
C ALA A 15 0.44 -6.11 15.41
N ALA A 16 -0.05 -4.98 14.90
CA ALA A 16 -1.17 -5.00 13.97
C ALA A 16 -0.76 -5.93 12.82
N GLN A 17 -1.55 -6.98 12.58
CA GLN A 17 -1.26 -7.92 11.52
C GLN A 17 -1.68 -7.25 10.21
N GLU A 18 -0.72 -6.95 9.34
CA GLU A 18 -0.93 -6.17 8.10
C GLU A 18 -1.63 -6.97 6.99
N TYR A 19 -1.79 -8.29 7.19
CA TYR A 19 -2.46 -9.20 6.27
C TYR A 19 -3.56 -10.03 6.93
N VAL A 20 -4.49 -10.52 6.12
CA VAL A 20 -5.53 -11.49 6.49
C VAL A 20 -5.26 -12.84 5.82
N VAL A 21 -5.32 -13.91 6.61
CA VAL A 21 -5.16 -15.29 6.11
C VAL A 21 -6.50 -15.82 5.63
N THR A 22 -6.56 -16.29 4.40
CA THR A 22 -7.74 -16.97 3.81
C THR A 22 -7.30 -18.19 3.00
N ASP A 23 -8.25 -19.00 2.56
CA ASP A 23 -7.98 -20.15 1.69
C ASP A 23 -8.99 -20.21 0.54
N GLY A 24 -8.52 -20.65 -0.62
CA GLY A 24 -9.31 -20.74 -1.84
C GLY A 24 -9.72 -19.38 -2.44
N PRO A 25 -10.51 -19.40 -3.53
CA PRO A 25 -10.98 -18.18 -4.17
C PRO A 25 -12.03 -17.47 -3.30
N LEU A 26 -11.90 -16.15 -3.15
CA LEU A 26 -12.91 -15.28 -2.56
C LEU A 26 -13.87 -14.78 -3.65
N THR A 27 -15.10 -14.45 -3.27
CA THR A 27 -15.98 -13.62 -4.12
C THR A 27 -15.44 -12.20 -4.24
N ASP A 28 -15.84 -11.45 -5.27
CA ASP A 28 -15.36 -10.05 -5.43
C ASP A 28 -15.75 -9.15 -4.24
N GLY A 29 -16.89 -9.42 -3.61
CA GLY A 29 -17.32 -8.68 -2.41
C GLY A 29 -16.48 -9.01 -1.18
N GLU A 30 -16.21 -10.30 -0.93
CA GLU A 30 -15.32 -10.72 0.16
C GLU A 30 -13.90 -10.21 -0.04
N PHE A 31 -13.38 -10.32 -1.27
CA PHE A 31 -12.08 -9.79 -1.66
C PHE A 31 -12.02 -8.27 -1.38
N TYR A 32 -13.01 -7.51 -1.85
CA TYR A 32 -13.07 -6.07 -1.63
C TYR A 32 -13.13 -5.70 -0.15
N SER A 33 -14.04 -6.31 0.63
CA SER A 33 -14.14 -6.04 2.06
C SER A 33 -12.88 -6.43 2.82
N LEU A 34 -12.18 -7.49 2.40
CA LEU A 34 -10.88 -7.84 2.98
C LEU A 34 -9.87 -6.73 2.71
N VAL A 35 -9.60 -6.39 1.44
CA VAL A 35 -8.51 -5.45 1.12
C VAL A 35 -8.79 -4.01 1.55
N SER A 36 -10.07 -3.62 1.68
CA SER A 36 -10.47 -2.24 2.03
C SER A 36 -10.69 -2.00 3.52
N CYS A 37 -10.95 -3.03 4.32
CA CYS A 37 -11.28 -2.87 5.73
C CYS A 37 -10.94 -4.07 6.62
N ALA A 38 -10.02 -4.91 6.17
CA ALA A 38 -9.55 -6.11 6.86
C ALA A 38 -10.67 -7.07 7.28
N ALA A 39 -11.80 -7.10 6.55
CA ALA A 39 -12.90 -8.01 6.88
C ALA A 39 -12.51 -9.47 6.61
N LEU A 40 -12.79 -10.35 7.57
CA LEU A 40 -12.77 -11.79 7.32
C LEU A 40 -13.97 -12.17 6.42
N PRO A 41 -13.86 -13.21 5.56
CA PRO A 41 -14.97 -13.67 4.75
C PRO A 41 -16.24 -13.93 5.58
N GLY A 42 -17.36 -13.34 5.17
CA GLY A 42 -18.64 -13.43 5.87
C GLY A 42 -18.77 -12.57 7.15
N GLN A 43 -17.76 -11.76 7.49
CA GLN A 43 -17.79 -10.87 8.66
C GLN A 43 -17.87 -9.39 8.25
N GLY A 44 -18.07 -8.52 9.25
CA GLY A 44 -18.01 -7.07 9.06
C GLY A 44 -16.57 -6.54 8.99
N CYS A 45 -16.45 -5.26 8.64
CA CYS A 45 -15.16 -4.56 8.62
C CYS A 45 -14.53 -4.50 10.01
N ASN A 46 -13.22 -4.74 10.06
CA ASN A 46 -12.40 -4.59 11.26
C ASN A 46 -11.74 -3.21 11.33
N GLU A 47 -11.54 -2.58 10.18
CA GLU A 47 -10.99 -1.23 10.04
C GLU A 47 -11.97 -0.30 9.31
N PRO A 48 -11.85 1.03 9.42
CA PRO A 48 -12.64 1.94 8.60
C PRO A 48 -12.28 1.82 7.12
N ILE A 49 -13.28 1.95 6.25
CA ILE A 49 -13.04 2.12 4.81
C ILE A 49 -12.64 3.57 4.58
N ILE A 50 -11.38 3.79 4.22
CA ILE A 50 -10.82 5.11 3.90
C ILE A 50 -10.69 5.28 2.40
N ARG A 51 -10.91 6.49 1.88
CA ARG A 51 -10.82 6.77 0.43
C ARG A 51 -10.51 8.21 0.14
N TRP A 52 -10.05 8.49 -1.08
CA TRP A 52 -9.90 9.85 -1.57
C TRP A 52 -11.25 10.50 -1.91
N ASP A 53 -11.47 11.74 -1.47
CA ASP A 53 -12.65 12.55 -1.85
C ASP A 53 -12.46 13.43 -3.12
N PRO A 54 -11.24 13.94 -3.44
CA PRO A 54 -11.03 14.69 -4.67
C PRO A 54 -11.18 13.82 -5.94
N PRO A 55 -11.70 14.37 -7.04
CA PRO A 55 -11.80 13.64 -8.31
C PRO A 55 -10.45 13.43 -9.01
N VAL A 56 -9.41 14.20 -8.63
CA VAL A 56 -8.06 14.11 -9.18
C VAL A 56 -7.04 14.03 -8.05
N ILE A 57 -6.37 12.89 -7.96
CA ILE A 57 -5.30 12.61 -7.00
C ILE A 57 -3.98 12.80 -7.71
N THR A 58 -3.06 13.50 -7.05
CA THR A 58 -1.75 13.83 -7.62
C THR A 58 -0.66 13.03 -6.95
N VAL A 59 0.27 12.52 -7.75
CA VAL A 59 1.42 11.74 -7.29
C VAL A 59 2.71 12.32 -7.84
N THR A 60 3.76 12.35 -7.03
CA THR A 60 5.10 12.75 -7.50
C THR A 60 6.20 12.07 -6.70
N PHE A 61 7.42 12.10 -7.25
CA PHE A 61 8.60 11.69 -6.51
C PHE A 61 9.12 12.84 -5.66
N ALA A 62 9.47 12.55 -4.42
CA ALA A 62 10.35 13.39 -3.63
C ALA A 62 11.73 13.50 -4.31
N PRO A 63 12.58 14.49 -3.95
CA PRO A 63 13.92 14.60 -4.48
C PRO A 63 14.72 13.29 -4.33
N ILE A 64 15.21 12.75 -5.45
CA ILE A 64 15.94 11.48 -5.47
C ILE A 64 17.40 11.73 -5.03
N PRO A 65 17.92 11.00 -4.03
CA PRO A 65 19.32 11.11 -3.61
C PRO A 65 20.30 10.75 -4.74
N GLN A 66 21.43 11.43 -4.81
CA GLN A 66 22.45 11.19 -5.85
C GLN A 66 23.04 9.78 -5.83
N ASN A 67 23.00 9.10 -4.69
CA ASN A 67 23.51 7.73 -4.52
C ASN A 67 22.43 6.65 -4.72
N TYR A 68 21.20 7.00 -5.09
CA TYR A 68 20.20 6.02 -5.49
C TYR A 68 20.56 5.42 -6.87
N PRO A 69 20.38 4.11 -7.12
CA PRO A 69 20.75 3.51 -8.40
C PRO A 69 19.98 4.11 -9.57
N VAL A 70 20.71 4.63 -10.56
CA VAL A 70 20.12 5.37 -11.69
C VAL A 70 19.18 4.50 -12.52
N ASP A 71 19.58 3.27 -12.83
CA ASP A 71 18.77 2.35 -13.63
C ASP A 71 17.45 1.99 -12.92
N LEU A 72 17.50 1.79 -11.60
CA LEU A 72 16.31 1.57 -10.79
C LEU A 72 15.42 2.82 -10.75
N ALA A 73 15.96 4.01 -10.56
CA ALA A 73 15.17 5.25 -10.58
C ALA A 73 14.45 5.48 -11.93
N MET A 74 15.11 5.14 -13.04
CA MET A 74 14.51 5.16 -14.36
C MET A 74 13.37 4.14 -14.48
N GLU A 75 13.56 2.94 -13.94
CA GLU A 75 12.51 1.92 -13.96
C GLU A 75 11.32 2.30 -13.07
N MET A 76 11.54 2.81 -11.86
CA MET A 76 10.49 3.32 -10.97
C MET A 76 9.67 4.43 -11.63
N THR A 77 10.32 5.28 -12.43
CA THR A 77 9.63 6.31 -13.22
C THR A 77 8.69 5.71 -14.26
N ARG A 78 9.08 4.64 -14.96
CA ARG A 78 8.22 3.95 -15.94
C ARG A 78 7.11 3.14 -15.26
N ALA A 79 7.46 2.49 -14.15
CA ALA A 79 6.54 1.72 -13.33
C ALA A 79 5.40 2.60 -12.82
N LEU A 80 5.71 3.82 -12.36
CA LEU A 80 4.71 4.80 -11.94
C LEU A 80 3.71 5.11 -13.07
N ASP A 81 4.20 5.47 -14.25
CA ASP A 81 3.32 5.85 -15.37
C ASP A 81 2.43 4.68 -15.82
N THR A 82 2.99 3.46 -15.81
CA THR A 82 2.26 2.22 -16.11
C THR A 82 1.18 1.96 -15.07
N THR A 83 1.52 2.10 -13.79
CA THR A 83 0.61 1.88 -12.66
C THR A 83 -0.54 2.88 -12.65
N ILE A 84 -0.25 4.16 -12.87
CA ILE A 84 -1.27 5.21 -13.02
C ILE A 84 -2.26 4.85 -14.13
N THR A 85 -1.77 4.37 -15.28
CA THR A 85 -2.61 3.96 -16.40
C THR A 85 -3.55 2.81 -16.00
N GLN A 86 -3.04 1.83 -15.26
CA GLN A 86 -3.83 0.68 -14.81
C GLN A 86 -4.90 1.07 -13.79
N ILE A 87 -4.55 1.87 -12.78
CA ILE A 87 -5.49 2.34 -11.75
C ILE A 87 -6.60 3.18 -12.39
N ASN A 88 -6.25 4.14 -13.26
CA ASN A 88 -7.24 4.97 -13.95
C ASN A 88 -8.21 4.17 -14.83
N ALA A 89 -7.77 3.04 -15.41
CA ALA A 89 -8.63 2.15 -16.17
C ALA A 89 -9.58 1.32 -15.28
N ALA A 90 -9.21 1.09 -14.02
CA ALA A 90 -9.95 0.25 -13.08
C ALA A 90 -10.90 1.04 -12.16
N ALA A 91 -10.56 2.28 -11.82
CA ALA A 91 -11.27 3.15 -10.87
C ALA A 91 -11.96 4.33 -11.59
N PRO A 92 -13.14 4.14 -12.20
CA PRO A 92 -13.80 5.19 -13.00
C PRO A 92 -14.24 6.43 -12.21
N GLY A 93 -14.37 6.32 -10.88
CA GLY A 93 -14.69 7.45 -10.00
C GLY A 93 -13.49 8.32 -9.58
N LEU A 94 -12.28 7.97 -10.04
CA LEU A 94 -11.01 8.57 -9.62
C LEU A 94 -10.14 8.89 -10.84
N SER A 95 -9.30 9.93 -10.73
CA SER A 95 -8.22 10.18 -11.67
C SER A 95 -6.91 10.38 -10.94
N LEU A 96 -5.97 9.46 -11.09
CA LEU A 96 -4.61 9.59 -10.61
C LEU A 96 -3.74 10.27 -11.68
N ARG A 97 -2.97 11.29 -11.29
CA ARG A 97 -2.17 12.10 -12.20
C ARG A 97 -0.79 12.38 -11.63
N ARG A 98 0.25 12.07 -12.42
CA ARG A 98 1.61 12.47 -12.09
C ARG A 98 1.79 13.99 -12.25
N VAL A 99 2.44 14.62 -11.27
CA VAL A 99 2.81 16.05 -11.32
C VAL A 99 4.31 16.23 -11.16
N SER A 100 4.83 17.42 -11.47
CA SER A 100 6.25 17.73 -11.26
C SER A 100 6.61 17.70 -9.78
N ASN A 101 7.85 17.36 -9.45
CA ASN A 101 8.34 17.30 -8.07
C ASN A 101 8.37 18.67 -7.35
N SER A 102 8.17 19.77 -8.08
CA SER A 102 8.01 21.12 -7.54
C SER A 102 6.58 21.45 -7.12
N GLN A 103 5.61 20.60 -7.44
CA GLN A 103 4.21 20.78 -7.08
C GLN A 103 3.85 19.95 -5.86
N PRO A 104 2.99 20.45 -4.96
CA PRO A 104 2.37 19.62 -3.95
C PRO A 104 1.64 18.44 -4.58
N ALA A 105 1.75 17.28 -3.95
CA ALA A 105 1.08 16.06 -4.36
C ALA A 105 0.38 15.41 -3.17
N HIS A 106 -0.73 14.73 -3.42
CA HIS A 106 -1.42 13.93 -2.41
C HIS A 106 -0.60 12.70 -2.04
N ILE A 107 0.15 12.15 -3.00
CA ILE A 107 0.99 10.96 -2.82
C ILE A 107 2.44 11.31 -3.12
N LEU A 108 3.32 11.11 -2.13
CA LEU A 108 4.76 11.30 -2.27
C LEU A 108 5.49 9.96 -2.32
N LEU A 109 6.31 9.79 -3.37
CA LEU A 109 7.14 8.60 -3.56
C LEU A 109 8.60 8.92 -3.21
N TYR A 110 9.17 8.20 -2.26
CA TYR A 110 10.55 8.38 -1.81
C TYR A 110 11.40 7.22 -2.30
N LEU A 111 12.34 7.51 -3.20
CA LEU A 111 13.40 6.58 -3.57
C LEU A 111 14.57 6.81 -2.60
N GLN A 112 14.74 5.92 -1.62
CA GLN A 112 15.78 6.09 -0.60
C GLN A 112 16.98 5.17 -0.87
N ALA A 113 18.18 5.72 -0.72
CA ALA A 113 19.43 4.96 -0.85
C ALA A 113 19.73 4.14 0.41
N ILE A 114 18.75 3.34 0.82
CA ILE A 114 18.75 2.41 1.94
C ILE A 114 18.43 1.01 1.41
N ARG A 115 18.69 -0.02 2.20
CA ARG A 115 18.41 -1.42 1.84
C ARG A 115 17.30 -2.00 2.68
N ALA A 116 16.75 -3.14 2.27
CA ALA A 116 15.87 -3.91 3.12
C ALA A 116 16.53 -4.18 4.50
N GLY A 117 15.78 -3.92 5.57
CA GLY A 117 16.21 -3.96 6.97
C GLY A 117 16.79 -2.66 7.52
N ASP A 118 17.14 -1.68 6.67
CA ASP A 118 17.55 -0.35 7.12
C ASP A 118 16.33 0.48 7.56
N ALA A 119 16.53 1.39 8.50
CA ALA A 119 15.49 2.32 8.91
C ALA A 119 15.20 3.38 7.83
N ILE A 120 13.91 3.62 7.57
CA ILE A 120 13.39 4.76 6.78
C ILE A 120 13.78 6.07 7.46
N ARG A 121 14.15 7.09 6.67
CA ARG A 121 14.54 8.41 7.22
C ARG A 121 14.11 9.56 6.32
N GLY A 122 13.85 10.72 6.92
CA GLY A 122 13.75 11.98 6.19
C GLY A 122 12.51 12.05 5.28
N THR A 123 11.48 11.28 5.59
CA THR A 123 10.18 11.39 4.92
C THR A 123 9.40 12.60 5.42
N GLY A 124 9.65 13.00 6.68
CA GLY A 124 8.86 14.01 7.39
C GLY A 124 7.67 13.43 8.16
N TYR A 125 7.47 12.11 8.08
CA TYR A 125 6.39 11.38 8.76
C TYR A 125 6.98 10.57 9.93
N PRO A 126 6.72 10.96 11.19
CA PRO A 126 7.23 10.26 12.37
C PRO A 126 6.80 8.78 12.47
N GLU A 127 5.66 8.45 11.89
CA GLU A 127 5.10 7.08 11.86
C GLU A 127 5.90 6.17 10.92
N MET A 128 6.64 6.73 9.95
CA MET A 128 7.49 5.98 9.02
C MET A 128 8.97 6.06 9.40
N ASP A 129 9.44 7.24 9.79
CA ASP A 129 10.86 7.47 10.06
C ASP A 129 11.33 6.64 11.27
N GLY A 130 12.32 5.77 11.04
CA GLY A 130 12.84 4.84 12.05
C GLY A 130 12.39 3.39 11.86
N ILE A 131 11.34 3.14 11.07
CA ILE A 131 10.84 1.79 10.80
C ILE A 131 11.78 1.06 9.83
N PRO A 132 12.21 -0.18 10.11
CA PRO A 132 12.95 -1.00 9.16
C PRO A 132 12.12 -1.28 7.91
N ILE A 133 12.65 -0.98 6.74
CA ILE A 133 11.95 -1.19 5.47
C ILE A 133 12.10 -2.64 4.96
N GLY A 134 11.07 -3.16 4.30
CA GLY A 134 11.20 -4.29 3.38
C GLY A 134 11.76 -3.84 2.03
N ALA A 135 11.09 -4.21 0.95
CA ALA A 135 11.37 -3.65 -0.37
C ALA A 135 10.75 -2.26 -0.54
N ALA A 136 9.54 -2.09 -0.01
CA ALA A 136 8.83 -0.83 0.05
C ALA A 136 8.03 -0.74 1.37
N GLN A 137 7.50 0.45 1.64
CA GLN A 137 6.61 0.73 2.75
C GLN A 137 5.67 1.85 2.36
N ILE A 138 4.37 1.63 2.52
CA ILE A 138 3.36 2.66 2.42
C ILE A 138 2.88 3.13 3.80
N GLN A 139 2.53 4.41 3.88
CA GLN A 139 1.68 4.98 4.91
C GLN A 139 0.62 5.85 4.25
N VAL A 140 -0.62 5.74 4.73
CA VAL A 140 -1.72 6.63 4.36
C VAL A 140 -2.20 7.41 5.58
N PHE A 141 -2.73 8.60 5.34
CA PHE A 141 -3.26 9.50 6.36
C PHE A 141 -4.68 9.89 5.98
N TRP A 142 -5.56 9.99 6.98
CA TRP A 142 -6.96 10.35 6.78
C TRP A 142 -7.49 11.19 7.93
N ASP A 143 -8.56 11.92 7.65
CA ASP A 143 -9.25 12.76 8.63
C ASP A 143 -10.36 12.03 9.39
N GLY A 144 -11.07 12.74 10.28
CA GLY A 144 -12.18 12.19 11.06
C GLY A 144 -13.35 11.69 10.22
N ASP A 145 -13.45 12.09 8.95
CA ASP A 145 -14.49 11.68 8.01
C ASP A 145 -14.03 10.49 7.14
N GLN A 146 -12.92 9.85 7.50
CA GLN A 146 -12.34 8.70 6.77
C GLN A 146 -11.91 9.08 5.35
N SER A 147 -11.66 10.37 5.10
CA SER A 147 -11.15 10.86 3.83
C SER A 147 -9.64 10.88 3.86
N LEU A 148 -9.02 10.21 2.87
CA LEU A 148 -7.58 10.25 2.68
C LEU A 148 -7.14 11.68 2.41
N THR A 149 -6.11 12.13 3.13
CA THR A 149 -5.51 13.46 2.99
C THR A 149 -4.15 13.38 2.32
N ASP A 150 -3.35 12.39 2.69
CA ASP A 150 -1.97 12.23 2.24
C ASP A 150 -1.59 10.74 2.18
N ALA A 151 -0.62 10.41 1.34
CA ALA A 151 0.05 9.12 1.35
C ALA A 151 1.54 9.27 1.05
N ALA A 152 2.35 8.42 1.65
CA ALA A 152 3.78 8.34 1.43
C ALA A 152 4.18 6.90 1.15
N ILE A 153 4.96 6.70 0.10
CA ILE A 153 5.48 5.39 -0.29
C ILE A 153 6.99 5.48 -0.36
N VAL A 154 7.70 4.65 0.38
CA VAL A 154 9.16 4.58 0.39
C VAL A 154 9.60 3.31 -0.32
N PHE A 155 10.62 3.40 -1.16
CA PHE A 155 11.22 2.28 -1.87
C PHE A 155 12.71 2.17 -1.53
N ALA A 156 13.17 0.96 -1.25
CA ALA A 156 14.57 0.65 -1.03
C ALA A 156 15.39 0.64 -2.34
N ALA A 157 16.70 0.85 -2.22
CA ALA A 157 17.62 0.90 -3.36
C ALA A 157 18.13 -0.47 -3.82
N ASP A 158 17.82 -1.55 -3.10
CA ASP A 158 18.20 -2.93 -3.45
C ASP A 158 17.06 -3.76 -4.04
N ILE A 159 15.94 -3.10 -4.41
CA ILE A 159 14.86 -3.72 -5.19
C ILE A 159 15.42 -4.26 -6.51
N PRO A 160 15.23 -5.56 -6.84
CA PRO A 160 15.53 -6.08 -8.16
C PRO A 160 14.77 -5.33 -9.25
N ILE A 161 15.42 -5.00 -10.37
CA ILE A 161 14.81 -4.17 -11.44
C ILE A 161 13.50 -4.77 -11.96
N ASP A 162 13.40 -6.10 -12.04
CA ASP A 162 12.19 -6.81 -12.48
C ASP A 162 11.05 -6.78 -11.45
N GLN A 163 11.34 -6.42 -10.20
CA GLN A 163 10.37 -6.27 -9.11
C GLN A 163 9.89 -4.81 -8.92
N ALA A 164 10.58 -3.84 -9.51
CA ALA A 164 10.22 -2.42 -9.43
C ALA A 164 8.79 -2.13 -9.91
N GLY A 165 8.38 -2.77 -11.02
CA GLY A 165 7.04 -2.67 -11.59
C GLY A 165 5.95 -3.23 -10.66
N PRO A 166 6.01 -4.51 -10.30
CA PRO A 166 5.08 -5.14 -9.37
C PRO A 166 4.92 -4.40 -8.04
N ILE A 167 6.02 -4.03 -7.39
CA ILE A 167 5.98 -3.36 -6.09
C ILE A 167 5.36 -1.96 -6.23
N MET A 168 5.72 -1.18 -7.25
CA MET A 168 5.04 0.11 -7.51
C MET A 168 3.54 -0.06 -7.71
N LEU A 169 3.14 -1.13 -8.42
CA LEU A 169 1.74 -1.40 -8.72
C LEU A 169 0.94 -1.71 -7.45
N GLU A 170 1.47 -2.56 -6.59
CA GLU A 170 0.92 -2.89 -5.29
C GLU A 170 0.79 -1.66 -4.40
N GLU A 171 1.90 -1.01 -4.10
CA GLU A 171 1.97 0.10 -3.15
C GLU A 171 1.06 1.26 -3.57
N LEU A 172 1.07 1.62 -4.87
CA LEU A 172 0.20 2.68 -5.36
C LEU A 172 -1.28 2.27 -5.41
N THR A 173 -1.58 0.98 -5.51
CA THR A 173 -2.95 0.47 -5.39
C THR A 173 -3.42 0.51 -3.95
N GLN A 174 -2.57 0.11 -2.99
CA GLN A 174 -2.87 0.23 -1.56
C GLN A 174 -3.07 1.70 -1.16
N ALA A 175 -2.30 2.63 -1.72
CA ALA A 175 -2.46 4.09 -1.53
C ALA A 175 -3.83 4.64 -1.95
N MET A 176 -4.63 3.84 -2.66
CA MET A 176 -6.00 4.18 -2.98
C MET A 176 -6.97 3.87 -1.83
N GLY A 177 -6.52 3.35 -0.68
CA GLY A 177 -7.36 2.97 0.46
C GLY A 177 -7.61 1.46 0.59
N LEU A 178 -6.85 0.63 -0.14
CA LEU A 178 -6.98 -0.83 -0.15
C LEU A 178 -5.79 -1.45 0.58
N MET A 179 -5.69 -1.23 1.89
CA MET A 179 -4.45 -1.39 2.65
C MET A 179 -4.14 -2.80 3.16
N THR A 180 -5.04 -3.77 3.04
CA THR A 180 -4.87 -5.08 3.68
C THR A 180 -4.41 -6.14 2.69
N ASP A 181 -3.28 -6.77 3.01
CA ASP A 181 -2.76 -7.87 2.22
C ASP A 181 -3.44 -9.21 2.53
N ILE A 182 -3.31 -10.13 1.59
CA ILE A 182 -3.93 -11.45 1.62
C ILE A 182 -2.83 -12.50 1.62
N ARG A 183 -2.76 -13.26 2.71
CA ARG A 183 -2.01 -14.52 2.72
C ARG A 183 -2.93 -15.65 2.27
N ASN A 184 -2.82 -16.02 1.00
CA ASN A 184 -3.59 -17.08 0.37
C ASN A 184 -2.95 -17.48 -0.97
N SER A 185 -2.58 -18.77 -1.10
CA SER A 185 -1.86 -19.29 -2.27
C SER A 185 -2.61 -19.13 -3.60
N TYR A 186 -3.94 -19.00 -3.57
CA TYR A 186 -4.74 -18.69 -4.75
C TYR A 186 -4.34 -17.31 -5.34
N TYR A 187 -3.93 -16.35 -4.52
CA TYR A 187 -3.68 -14.98 -4.95
C TYR A 187 -2.23 -14.68 -5.37
N GLU A 188 -1.27 -15.55 -5.06
CA GLU A 188 0.17 -15.36 -5.33
C GLU A 188 0.51 -14.92 -6.76
N THR A 189 -0.26 -15.36 -7.75
CA THR A 189 -0.03 -15.04 -9.18
C THR A 189 -1.18 -14.26 -9.81
N ARG A 190 -2.12 -13.77 -9.00
CA ARG A 190 -3.39 -13.23 -9.46
C ARG A 190 -3.70 -11.83 -8.95
N SER A 191 -3.17 -11.46 -7.80
CA SER A 191 -3.48 -10.20 -7.14
C SER A 191 -2.21 -9.49 -6.72
N VAL A 192 -2.27 -8.16 -6.75
CA VAL A 192 -1.25 -7.28 -6.19
C VAL A 192 -1.27 -7.25 -4.66
N PHE A 193 -2.33 -7.71 -4.00
CA PHE A 193 -2.46 -7.78 -2.54
C PHE A 193 -1.96 -9.12 -1.97
N SER A 194 -1.09 -9.82 -2.70
CA SER A 194 -0.57 -11.10 -2.23
C SER A 194 0.63 -10.87 -1.33
N GLU A 195 0.43 -11.04 -0.02
CA GLU A 195 1.48 -10.93 1.02
C GLU A 195 2.76 -11.70 0.68
N ASP A 196 2.64 -12.88 0.07
CA ASP A 196 3.77 -13.79 -0.13
C ASP A 196 4.37 -13.75 -1.56
N SER A 197 3.96 -12.81 -2.43
CA SER A 197 4.40 -12.78 -3.83
C SER A 197 4.23 -11.44 -4.55
N ASN A 198 5.32 -10.98 -5.18
CA ASN A 198 5.36 -9.76 -5.99
C ASN A 198 5.45 -10.08 -7.50
N THR A 199 4.85 -11.19 -7.95
CA THR A 199 5.00 -11.64 -9.36
C THR A 199 4.03 -10.97 -10.34
N VAL A 200 3.02 -10.26 -9.83
CA VAL A 200 1.94 -9.69 -10.63
C VAL A 200 2.35 -8.34 -11.21
N THR A 201 2.39 -8.26 -12.54
CA THR A 201 2.76 -7.04 -13.28
C THR A 201 1.55 -6.23 -13.76
N LYS A 202 0.34 -6.75 -13.54
CA LYS A 202 -0.92 -6.11 -13.95
C LYS A 202 -2.02 -6.35 -12.95
N LEU A 203 -2.89 -5.36 -12.74
CA LEU A 203 -4.06 -5.53 -11.87
C LEU A 203 -4.88 -6.74 -12.33
N GLY A 204 -5.07 -7.69 -11.42
CA GLY A 204 -5.87 -8.89 -11.59
C GLY A 204 -7.36 -8.59 -11.79
N VAL A 205 -8.16 -9.63 -11.99
CA VAL A 205 -9.62 -9.47 -12.15
C VAL A 205 -10.22 -8.86 -10.87
N GLN A 206 -9.84 -9.38 -9.71
CA GLN A 206 -10.41 -8.96 -8.43
C GLN A 206 -9.80 -7.63 -7.93
N ASP A 207 -8.52 -7.34 -8.23
CA ASP A 207 -7.92 -6.02 -7.96
C ASP A 207 -8.71 -4.90 -8.66
N ARG A 208 -9.02 -5.11 -9.95
CA ARG A 208 -9.82 -4.15 -10.72
C ARG A 208 -11.27 -4.07 -10.24
N ALA A 209 -11.83 -5.17 -9.73
CA ALA A 209 -13.17 -5.17 -9.16
C ALA A 209 -13.20 -4.39 -7.84
N ALA A 210 -12.22 -4.60 -6.97
CA ALA A 210 -12.04 -3.86 -5.71
C ALA A 210 -11.91 -2.36 -5.97
N LEU A 211 -11.03 -1.93 -6.88
CA LEU A 211 -10.90 -0.52 -7.25
C LEU A 211 -12.21 0.07 -7.80
N ARG A 212 -12.99 -0.69 -8.57
CA ARG A 212 -14.29 -0.24 -9.10
C ARG A 212 -15.36 -0.14 -8.02
N PHE A 213 -15.38 -1.05 -7.04
CA PHE A 213 -16.27 -0.95 -5.89
C PHE A 213 -15.89 0.23 -4.99
N HIS A 214 -14.59 0.46 -4.83
CA HIS A 214 -14.07 1.54 -4.00
C HIS A 214 -14.29 2.92 -4.62
N TYR A 215 -14.08 3.03 -5.94
CA TYR A 215 -14.27 4.25 -6.74
C TYR A 215 -15.22 4.00 -7.92
N PRO A 216 -16.53 3.89 -7.66
CA PRO A 216 -17.52 3.69 -8.72
C PRO A 216 -17.65 4.93 -9.61
N ALA A 217 -18.16 4.73 -10.84
CA ALA A 217 -18.51 5.85 -11.71
C ALA A 217 -19.54 6.75 -11.01
N ARG A 218 -19.31 8.07 -11.05
CA ARG A 218 -20.24 9.08 -10.51
C ARG A 218 -21.36 9.38 -11.51
#